data_AF-A0A1I1D9C6-F1
#
_entry.id   AF-A0A1I1D9C6-F1
#
_cell.length_a   1.000
_cell.length_b   1.000
_cell.length_c   1.000
_cell.angle_alpha   90.00
_cell.angle_beta   90.00
_cell.angle_gamma   90.00
#
_symmetry.space_group_name_H-M   'P 1'
#
loop_
_entity.id
_entity.type
_entity.pdbx_description
1 polymer ?
#
loop_
_entity_poly.entity_id
_entity_poly.type
_entity_poly.pdbx_seq_one_letter_code
_entity_poly.pdbx_strand_id
1 'polypeptide(L)'
;MNSIYTSKYFVASQCDSSRKFYIDFGHKTVKFSFCQLLAFRHKLRSVNIDRHLNGENVHGLEVFSLCNREHLFVFNTLEILDLQDLINGTFAMMELNSVLA
;
A
#
# COMPACT_ATOMS: atom_id res chain seq x y z
N MET A 1 1.75 -14.18 11.88
CA MET A 1 1.87 -13.10 10.89
C MET A 1 3.05 -12.25 11.33
N ASN A 2 4.01 -12.03 10.44
CA ASN A 2 5.22 -11.28 10.71
C ASN A 2 5.07 -9.89 10.08
N SER A 3 5.35 -8.83 10.84
CA SER A 3 5.36 -7.47 10.28
C SER A 3 6.56 -7.33 9.34
N ILE A 4 6.32 -6.78 8.16
CA ILE A 4 7.38 -6.47 7.18
C ILE A 4 7.83 -5.02 7.36
N TYR A 5 6.86 -4.09 7.36
CA TYR A 5 7.11 -2.67 7.47
C TYR A 5 5.87 -1.97 8.03
N THR A 6 6.11 -0.94 8.84
CA THR A 6 5.07 -0.12 9.46
C THR A 6 5.34 1.33 9.11
N SER A 7 4.37 1.98 8.47
CA SER A 7 4.38 3.42 8.23
C SER A 7 3.63 4.15 9.37
N LYS A 8 3.30 5.41 9.19
CA LYS A 8 2.63 6.20 10.24
C LYS A 8 1.20 5.71 10.51
N TYR A 9 0.45 5.36 9.46
CA TYR A 9 -0.96 4.99 9.57
C TYR A 9 -1.23 3.51 9.28
N PHE A 10 -0.32 2.83 8.58
CA PHE A 10 -0.58 1.51 8.02
C PHE A 10 0.52 0.49 8.35
N VAL A 11 0.16 -0.79 8.26
CA VAL A 11 1.08 -1.90 8.54
C VAL A 11 1.01 -2.94 7.43
N ALA A 12 2.17 -3.34 6.91
CA ALA A 12 2.31 -4.43 5.97
C ALA A 12 2.88 -5.66 6.70
N SER A 13 2.23 -6.79 6.54
CA SER A 13 2.59 -8.05 7.18
C SER A 13 2.56 -9.20 6.18
N GLN A 14 3.33 -10.24 6.46
CA GLN A 14 3.35 -11.47 5.68
C GLN A 14 3.04 -12.67 6.57
N CYS A 15 2.44 -13.68 5.95
CA CYS A 15 2.30 -15.01 6.55
C CYS A 15 3.05 -16.01 5.68
N ASP A 16 4.18 -16.52 6.20
CA ASP A 16 5.09 -17.38 5.43
C ASP A 16 4.45 -18.73 5.08
N SER A 17 3.63 -19.28 5.98
CA SER A 17 2.92 -20.53 5.74
C SER A 17 1.91 -20.44 4.59
N SER A 18 1.26 -19.29 4.42
CA SER A 18 0.24 -19.08 3.38
C SER A 18 0.75 -18.33 2.14
N ARG A 19 1.97 -17.79 2.18
CA ARG A 19 2.56 -16.94 1.14
C ARG A 19 1.62 -15.80 0.71
N LYS A 20 0.96 -15.18 1.71
CA LYS A 20 0.06 -14.04 1.53
C LYS A 20 0.57 -12.82 2.26
N PHE A 21 0.24 -11.68 1.70
CA PHE A 21 0.51 -10.36 2.27
C PHE A 21 -0.79 -9.80 2.84
N TYR A 22 -0.65 -9.00 3.88
CA TYR A 22 -1.74 -8.36 4.57
C TYR A 22 -1.38 -6.89 4.77
N ILE A 23 -2.27 -6.00 4.37
CA ILE A 23 -2.14 -4.57 4.70
C ILE A 23 -3.27 -4.23 5.66
N ASP A 24 -2.88 -3.72 6.83
CA ASP A 24 -3.80 -3.11 7.77
C ASP A 24 -3.96 -1.62 7.44
N PHE A 25 -5.15 -1.25 7.00
CA PHE A 25 -5.54 0.13 6.70
C PHE A 25 -6.11 0.86 7.94
N GLY A 26 -5.89 0.33 9.15
CA GLY A 26 -6.33 0.87 10.44
C GLY A 26 -7.76 0.50 10.82
N HIS A 27 -8.67 0.43 9.83
CA HIS A 27 -10.07 0.03 10.02
C HIS A 27 -10.40 -1.30 9.33
N LYS A 28 -9.49 -1.80 8.49
CA LYS A 28 -9.67 -3.03 7.73
C LYS A 28 -8.33 -3.61 7.33
N THR A 29 -8.14 -4.90 7.60
CA THR A 29 -7.03 -5.66 7.05
C THR A 29 -7.46 -6.32 5.74
N VAL A 30 -6.68 -6.12 4.68
CA VAL A 30 -6.92 -6.69 3.36
C VAL A 30 -5.81 -7.69 3.03
N LYS A 31 -6.20 -8.83 2.48
CA LYS A 31 -5.29 -9.87 2.01
C LYS A 31 -4.92 -9.62 0.54
N PHE A 32 -3.63 -9.76 0.23
CA PHE A 32 -3.06 -9.63 -1.10
C PHE A 32 -2.29 -10.89 -1.50
N SER A 33 -2.43 -11.30 -2.75
CA SER A 33 -1.40 -12.07 -3.45
C SER A 33 -0.23 -11.15 -3.81
N PHE A 34 0.94 -11.72 -4.13
CA PHE A 34 2.09 -10.93 -4.57
C PHE A 34 1.76 -10.07 -5.81
N CYS A 35 1.09 -10.63 -6.81
CA CYS A 35 0.70 -9.88 -8.01
C CYS A 35 -0.28 -8.74 -7.70
N GLN A 36 -1.21 -8.94 -6.76
CA GLN A 36 -2.12 -7.87 -6.32
C GLN A 36 -1.37 -6.77 -5.58
N LEU A 37 -0.39 -7.13 -4.75
CA LEU A 37 0.47 -6.17 -4.06
C LEU A 37 1.34 -5.37 -5.05
N LEU A 38 1.89 -6.04 -6.06
CA LEU A 38 2.66 -5.41 -7.12
C LEU A 38 1.79 -4.46 -7.96
N ALA A 39 0.58 -4.88 -8.35
CA ALA A 39 -0.36 -4.02 -9.03
C ALA A 39 -0.74 -2.80 -8.19
N PHE A 40 -0.91 -2.98 -6.87
CA PHE A 40 -1.17 -1.87 -5.95
C PHE A 40 0.00 -0.88 -5.89
N ARG A 41 1.25 -1.36 -5.84
CA ARG A 41 2.46 -0.52 -5.93
C ARG A 41 2.48 0.31 -7.22
N HIS A 42 2.20 -0.30 -8.37
CA HIS A 42 2.15 0.42 -9.64
C HIS A 42 1.06 1.50 -9.63
N LYS A 43 -0.11 1.20 -9.06
CA LYS A 43 -1.21 2.15 -8.94
C LYS A 43 -0.85 3.35 -8.07
N LEU A 44 -0.24 3.12 -6.90
CA LEU A 44 0.21 4.20 -6.01
C LEU A 44 1.28 5.09 -6.65
N ARG A 45 2.17 4.51 -7.46
CA ARG A 45 3.19 5.26 -8.21
C ARG A 45 2.60 6.13 -9.32
N SER A 46 1.40 5.81 -9.81
CA SER A 46 0.73 6.57 -10.86
C SER A 46 -0.01 7.81 -10.34
N VAL A 47 -0.16 7.93 -9.01
CA VAL A 47 -0.78 9.12 -8.41
C VAL A 47 0.15 10.31 -8.59
N ASN A 48 -0.38 11.35 -9.23
CA ASN A 48 0.32 12.63 -9.35
C ASN A 48 -0.02 13.50 -8.13
N ILE A 49 0.87 13.48 -7.14
CA ILE A 49 0.69 14.21 -5.89
C ILE A 49 0.67 15.73 -6.09
N ASP A 50 1.35 16.25 -7.13
CA ASP A 50 1.37 17.69 -7.40
C ASP A 50 -0.04 18.22 -7.68
N ARG A 51 -0.91 17.38 -8.26
CA ARG A 51 -2.32 17.72 -8.50
C ARG A 51 -3.11 17.95 -7.21
N HIS A 52 -2.69 17.33 -6.10
CA HIS A 52 -3.30 17.56 -4.79
C HIS A 52 -2.90 18.92 -4.19
N LEU A 53 -1.78 19.50 -4.65
CA LEU A 53 -1.18 20.70 -4.08
C LEU A 53 -1.39 21.94 -4.97
N ASN A 54 -1.61 21.74 -6.27
CA ASN A 54 -1.74 22.82 -7.25
C ASN A 54 -3.19 23.28 -7.50
N GLY A 55 -4.17 22.71 -6.78
CA GLY A 55 -5.59 23.04 -6.91
C GLY A 55 -6.36 22.29 -7.99
N GLU A 56 -5.75 21.37 -8.73
CA GLU A 56 -6.48 20.51 -9.70
C GLU A 56 -7.32 19.43 -9.00
N ASN A 57 -6.79 18.84 -7.93
CA ASN A 57 -7.53 17.97 -7.00
C ASN A 57 -7.78 18.77 -5.72
N VAL A 58 -8.76 19.68 -5.78
CA VAL A 58 -9.11 20.62 -4.68
C VAL A 58 -9.39 19.90 -3.36
N HIS A 59 -9.93 18.69 -3.42
CA HIS A 59 -10.27 17.91 -2.23
C HIS A 59 -9.12 17.01 -1.74
N GLY A 60 -8.06 16.84 -2.54
CA GLY A 60 -6.93 16.00 -2.20
C GLY A 60 -7.30 14.53 -1.95
N LEU A 61 -8.31 14.04 -2.67
CA LEU A 61 -8.83 12.68 -2.49
C LEU A 61 -8.47 11.79 -3.68
N GLU A 62 -8.14 10.52 -3.39
CA GLU A 62 -7.87 9.49 -4.37
C GLU A 62 -8.70 8.24 -4.08
N VAL A 63 -9.28 7.66 -5.13
CA VAL A 63 -10.16 6.50 -5.00
C VAL A 63 -9.46 5.26 -5.56
N PHE A 64 -9.24 4.28 -4.69
CA PHE A 64 -8.65 3.02 -5.08
C PHE A 64 -9.59 1.84 -4.95
N SER A 65 -9.88 1.25 -6.11
CA SER A 65 -10.33 -0.14 -6.19
C SER A 65 -9.14 -1.11 -6.10
N LEU A 66 -9.18 -2.02 -5.13
CA LEU A 66 -8.15 -3.01 -4.80
C LEU A 66 -8.65 -4.45 -4.97
N CYS A 67 -7.72 -5.41 -5.07
CA CYS A 67 -7.99 -6.85 -5.13
C CYS A 67 -9.13 -7.21 -6.11
N ASN A 68 -8.97 -6.88 -7.40
CA ASN A 68 -9.97 -7.15 -8.44
C ASN A 68 -11.37 -6.56 -8.15
N ARG A 69 -11.41 -5.35 -7.56
CA ARG A 69 -12.63 -4.61 -7.22
C ARG A 69 -13.42 -5.14 -6.02
N GLU A 70 -12.84 -6.04 -5.22
CA GLU A 70 -13.43 -6.49 -3.96
C GLU A 70 -13.46 -5.39 -2.89
N HIS A 71 -12.55 -4.42 -2.97
CA HIS A 71 -12.45 -3.35 -1.99
C HIS A 71 -12.32 -1.99 -2.66
N LEU A 72 -13.04 -1.01 -2.12
CA LEU A 72 -12.98 0.39 -2.53
C LEU A 72 -12.54 1.21 -1.32
N PHE A 73 -11.48 1.99 -1.50
CA PHE A 73 -10.97 2.92 -0.49
C PHE A 73 -10.93 4.33 -1.06
N VAL A 74 -11.13 5.30 -0.18
CA VAL A 74 -10.92 6.71 -0.46
C VAL A 74 -9.83 7.17 0.49
N PHE A 75 -8.76 7.73 -0.06
CA PHE A 75 -7.62 8.20 0.71
C PHE A 75 -7.44 9.70 0.51
N ASN A 76 -7.08 10.40 1.57
CA ASN A 76 -6.61 11.77 1.48
C ASN A 76 -5.12 11.83 1.08
N THR A 77 -4.64 13.02 0.77
CA THR A 77 -3.24 13.28 0.38
C THR A 77 -2.22 12.68 1.35
N LEU A 78 -2.42 12.80 2.66
CA LEU A 78 -1.48 12.29 3.66
C LEU A 78 -1.49 10.77 3.72
N GLU A 79 -2.65 10.15 3.59
CA GLU A 79 -2.78 8.69 3.53
C GLU A 79 -2.14 8.13 2.25
N ILE A 80 -2.23 8.84 1.12
CA ILE A 80 -1.55 8.46 -0.11
C ILE A 80 -0.02 8.49 0.07
N LEU A 81 0.51 9.56 0.67
CA LEU A 81 1.94 9.66 0.96
C LEU A 81 2.40 8.54 1.90
N ASP A 82 1.63 8.26 2.95
CA ASP A 82 1.94 7.19 3.88
C ASP A 82 1.85 5.80 3.24
N LEU A 83 0.90 5.57 2.33
CA LEU A 83 0.82 4.34 1.53
C LEU A 83 2.01 4.18 0.59
N GLN A 84 2.49 5.27 -0.01
CA GLN A 84 3.70 5.23 -0.83
C GLN A 84 4.91 4.84 0.01
N ASP A 85 5.06 5.40 1.22
CA ASP A 85 6.11 5.01 2.17
C ASP A 85 6.00 3.53 2.57
N LEU A 86 4.82 3.11 3.04
CA LEU A 86 4.53 1.73 3.43
C LEU A 86 4.94 0.74 2.34
N ILE A 87 4.47 0.98 1.11
CA ILE A 87 4.69 0.05 0.01
C ILE A 87 6.16 0.06 -0.44
N ASN A 88 6.81 1.22 -0.50
CA ASN A 88 8.23 1.26 -0.84
C ASN A 88 9.07 0.54 0.22
N GLY A 89 8.83 0.79 1.52
CA GLY A 89 9.50 0.11 2.62
C GLY A 89 9.23 -1.40 2.63
N THR A 90 7.99 -1.81 2.37
CA THR A 90 7.62 -3.24 2.26
C THR A 90 8.43 -3.96 1.19
N PHE A 91 8.49 -3.41 -0.03
CA PHE A 91 9.24 -4.04 -1.11
C PHE A 91 10.75 -4.02 -0.88
N ALA A 92 11.29 -2.95 -0.27
CA ALA A 92 12.70 -2.90 0.10
C ALA A 92 13.06 -3.99 1.13
N MET A 93 12.24 -4.18 2.17
CA MET A 93 12.44 -5.23 3.17
C MET A 93 12.31 -6.63 2.57
N MET A 94 11.38 -6.84 1.64
CA MET A 94 11.25 -8.11 0.91
C MET A 94 12.48 -8.42 0.08
N GLU A 95 13.05 -7.42 -0.60
CA GLU A 95 14.27 -7.57 -1.40
C GLU A 95 15.48 -7.87 -0.52
N LEU A 96 15.65 -7.16 0.60
CA LEU A 96 16.70 -7.46 1.58
C LEU A 96 16.61 -8.89 2.12
N ASN A 97 15.40 -9.34 2.48
CA ASN A 97 15.18 -10.71 2.94
C ASN A 97 15.50 -11.75 1.86
N SER A 98 15.30 -11.42 0.57
CA SER A 98 15.64 -12.32 -0.54
C SER A 98 17.14 -12.45 -0.80
N VAL A 99 17.95 -11.47 -0.35
CA VAL A 99 19.41 -11.48 -0.49
C VAL A 99 20.10 -12.14 0.70
N LEU A 100 19.49 -12.06 1.89
CA LEU A 100 20.04 -12.61 3.14
C LEU A 100 19.64 -14.07 3.41
N ALA A 101 18.67 -14.61 2.68
CA ALA A 101 18.18 -15.99 2.80
C ALA A 101 18.90 -16.94 1.83
#